data_AF-W4VH76-F1
#
_entry.id   AF-W4VH76-F1
#
_cell.length_a   1.000
_cell.length_b   1.000
_cell.length_c   1.000
_cell.angle_alpha   90.00
_cell.angle_beta   90.00
_cell.angle_gamma   90.00
#
_symmetry.space_group_name_H-M   'P 1'
#
loop_
_entity.id
_entity.type
_entity.pdbx_description
1 polymer ?
#
loop_
_entity_poly.entity_id
_entity_poly.type
_entity_poly.pdbx_seq_one_letter_code
_entity_poly.pdbx_strand_id
1 'polypeptide(L)'
;MTAFVKDMYRDVTDGIEAFEVVGSYCPGDYDLSIGGRKFAGISQRRVKKGVAVQIYICLRGSGVERAAVIRDFYAAGGARDSERFTYPEVVPDTMRSLTELVGVEMTVEDSIQRVLKMLGDVVFEDLTGDELLIFEKRMQQMIERNQKALK
;
A
#
# COMPACT_ATOMS: atom_id res chain seq x y z
N MET A 1 5.77 8.46 -7.59
CA MET A 1 5.76 7.23 -6.77
C MET A 1 6.16 6.01 -7.59
N THR A 2 5.45 5.66 -8.67
CA THR A 2 5.83 4.52 -9.54
C THR A 2 7.31 4.54 -9.96
N ALA A 3 7.77 5.62 -10.59
CA ALA A 3 9.17 5.76 -11.00
C ALA A 3 10.15 5.61 -9.82
N PHE A 4 9.83 6.23 -8.68
CA PHE A 4 10.62 6.13 -7.46
C PHE A 4 10.78 4.67 -7.00
N VAL A 5 9.71 3.88 -6.99
CA VAL A 5 9.76 2.46 -6.59
C VAL A 5 10.51 1.61 -7.63
N LYS A 6 10.34 1.90 -8.93
CA LYS A 6 11.15 1.24 -9.97
C LYS A 6 12.64 1.50 -9.77
N ASP A 7 13.01 2.72 -9.42
CA ASP A 7 14.38 3.10 -9.14
C ASP A 7 14.90 2.47 -7.84
N MET A 8 14.08 2.38 -6.80
CA MET A 8 14.43 1.73 -5.53
C MET A 8 14.89 0.27 -5.70
N TYR A 9 14.34 -0.46 -6.67
CA TYR A 9 14.57 -1.90 -6.87
C TYR A 9 15.22 -2.23 -8.21
N ARG A 10 15.79 -1.24 -8.90
CA ARG A 10 16.38 -1.42 -10.25
C ARG A 10 17.54 -2.41 -10.28
N ASP A 11 18.25 -2.57 -9.17
CA ASP A 11 19.34 -3.54 -8.98
C ASP A 11 18.86 -4.99 -8.84
N VAL A 12 17.59 -5.22 -8.52
CA VAL A 12 17.02 -6.56 -8.35
C VAL A 12 16.04 -6.94 -9.46
N THR A 13 15.42 -5.98 -10.14
CA THR A 13 14.51 -6.24 -11.25
C THR A 13 14.26 -4.99 -12.11
N ASP A 14 14.00 -5.20 -13.40
CA ASP A 14 13.45 -4.20 -14.33
C ASP A 14 11.97 -4.48 -14.68
N GLY A 15 11.41 -5.57 -14.17
CA GLY A 15 10.08 -6.09 -14.52
C GLY A 15 8.90 -5.47 -13.76
N ILE A 16 9.10 -4.34 -13.07
CA ILE A 16 8.01 -3.66 -12.35
C ILE A 16 7.13 -2.92 -13.35
N GLU A 17 5.86 -3.30 -13.38
CA GLU A 17 4.81 -2.70 -14.20
C GLU A 17 3.81 -1.95 -13.32
N ALA A 18 3.09 -0.98 -13.91
CA ALA A 18 2.08 -0.20 -13.22
C ALA A 18 0.78 -0.22 -14.01
N PHE A 19 -0.23 -0.91 -13.49
CA PHE A 19 -1.57 -1.04 -14.04
C PHE A 19 -2.49 -1.66 -12.98
N GLU A 20 -3.81 -1.56 -13.15
CA GLU A 20 -4.75 -2.20 -12.24
C GLU A 20 -4.64 -3.73 -12.30
N VAL A 21 -4.30 -4.37 -11.18
CA VAL A 21 -4.27 -5.82 -11.07
C VAL A 21 -5.64 -6.33 -10.64
N VAL A 22 -6.49 -6.65 -11.62
CA VAL A 22 -7.80 -7.25 -11.40
C VAL A 22 -7.66 -8.57 -10.64
N GLY A 23 -8.53 -8.77 -9.65
CA GLY A 23 -8.47 -9.91 -8.74
C GLY A 23 -7.63 -9.67 -7.49
N SER A 24 -6.91 -8.54 -7.39
CA SER A 24 -6.24 -8.15 -6.15
C SER A 24 -7.19 -7.43 -5.19
N TYR A 25 -6.83 -7.36 -3.90
CA TYR A 25 -7.53 -6.47 -2.98
C TYR A 25 -7.07 -5.02 -3.16
N CYS A 26 -7.99 -4.08 -2.91
CA CYS A 26 -7.79 -2.65 -3.11
C CYS A 26 -7.20 -2.34 -4.50
N PRO A 27 -7.85 -2.78 -5.60
CA PRO A 27 -7.34 -2.56 -6.94
C PRO A 27 -7.31 -1.06 -7.27
N GLY A 28 -6.33 -0.63 -8.06
CA GLY A 28 -6.29 0.72 -8.59
C GLY A 28 -5.32 0.89 -9.74
N ASP A 29 -5.48 1.97 -10.51
CA ASP A 29 -4.74 2.27 -11.76
C ASP A 29 -3.20 2.21 -11.62
N TYR A 30 -2.69 2.38 -10.40
CA TYR A 30 -1.26 2.44 -10.08
C TYR A 30 -0.80 1.32 -9.14
N ASP A 31 -1.46 0.17 -9.18
CA ASP A 31 -0.90 -1.04 -8.57
C ASP A 31 0.43 -1.38 -9.22
N LEU A 32 1.41 -1.82 -8.41
CA LEU A 32 2.70 -2.28 -8.93
C LEU A 32 2.77 -3.80 -8.89
N SER A 33 3.20 -4.38 -10.01
CA SER A 33 3.28 -5.82 -10.21
C SER A 33 4.55 -6.23 -10.93
N ILE A 34 4.93 -7.50 -10.78
CA ILE A 34 5.93 -8.17 -11.63
C ILE A 34 5.27 -9.43 -12.18
N GLY A 35 5.31 -9.62 -13.50
CA GLY A 35 4.67 -10.77 -14.16
C GLY A 35 3.17 -10.87 -13.88
N GLY A 36 2.47 -9.73 -13.83
CA GLY A 36 1.03 -9.66 -13.54
C GLY A 36 0.62 -9.97 -12.10
N ARG A 37 1.57 -10.09 -11.17
CA ARG A 37 1.29 -10.33 -9.74
C ARG A 37 1.56 -9.07 -8.93
N LYS A 38 0.53 -8.52 -8.27
CA LYS A 38 0.60 -7.30 -7.45
C LYS A 38 1.43 -7.51 -6.20
N PHE A 39 2.35 -6.58 -5.93
CA PHE A 39 3.09 -6.51 -4.67
C PHE A 39 2.97 -5.14 -3.99
N ALA A 40 2.47 -4.11 -4.66
CA ALA A 40 2.27 -2.80 -4.06
C ALA A 40 0.99 -2.11 -4.54
N GLY A 41 0.46 -1.21 -3.72
CA GLY A 41 -0.70 -0.38 -4.05
C GLY A 41 -0.45 1.07 -3.67
N ILE A 42 -0.76 1.99 -4.58
CA ILE A 42 -0.54 3.43 -4.42
C ILE A 42 -1.88 4.12 -4.13
N SER A 43 -1.87 5.05 -3.19
CA SER A 43 -3.00 5.94 -2.92
C SER A 43 -2.53 7.38 -2.81
N GLN A 44 -3.47 8.32 -2.91
CA GLN A 44 -3.18 9.75 -2.80
C GLN A 44 -4.24 10.43 -1.97
N ARG A 45 -3.80 11.29 -1.05
CA ARG A 45 -4.67 12.17 -0.26
C ARG A 45 -4.30 13.63 -0.48
N ARG A 46 -5.30 14.47 -0.75
CA ARG A 46 -5.13 15.93 -0.89
C ARG A 46 -5.92 16.65 0.18
N VAL A 47 -5.28 17.57 0.89
CA VAL A 47 -5.92 18.41 1.91
C VAL A 47 -5.37 19.82 1.78
N LYS A 48 -6.25 20.80 1.50
CA LYS A 48 -5.85 22.19 1.18
C LYS A 48 -4.81 22.18 0.05
N LYS A 49 -3.61 22.71 0.31
CA LYS A 49 -2.47 22.76 -0.63
C LYS A 49 -1.48 21.60 -0.44
N GLY A 50 -1.74 20.68 0.49
CA GLY A 50 -0.89 19.52 0.76
C GLY A 50 -1.31 18.29 -0.04
N VAL A 51 -0.34 17.53 -0.53
CA VAL A 51 -0.53 16.26 -1.22
C VAL A 51 0.33 15.19 -0.52
N ALA A 52 -0.29 14.10 -0.10
CA ALA A 52 0.38 12.90 0.37
C ALA A 52 0.19 11.80 -0.68
N VAL A 53 1.28 11.35 -1.30
CA VAL A 53 1.29 10.15 -2.14
C VAL A 53 1.83 9.01 -1.28
N GLN A 54 1.00 7.99 -1.08
CA GLN A 54 1.26 6.91 -0.13
C GLN A 54 1.36 5.60 -0.91
N ILE A 55 2.18 4.68 -0.41
CA ILE A 55 2.32 3.35 -0.99
C ILE A 55 2.38 2.30 0.11
N TYR A 56 1.70 1.18 -0.11
CA TYR A 56 1.92 -0.07 0.60
C TYR A 56 2.77 -0.98 -0.28
N ILE A 57 3.83 -1.59 0.27
CA ILE A 57 4.67 -2.58 -0.42
C ILE A 57 4.68 -3.87 0.41
N CYS A 58 4.24 -4.97 -0.19
CA CYS A 58 4.33 -6.30 0.37
C CYS A 58 5.76 -6.83 0.18
N LEU A 59 6.63 -6.70 1.18
CA LEU A 59 8.04 -7.06 1.04
C LEU A 59 8.31 -8.55 1.29
N ARG A 60 7.70 -9.11 2.35
CA ARG A 60 7.95 -10.47 2.86
C ARG A 60 6.68 -11.21 3.21
N GLY A 61 6.84 -12.52 3.41
CA GLY A 61 5.76 -13.45 3.66
C GLY A 61 4.97 -13.72 2.39
N SER A 62 3.79 -14.33 2.53
CA SER A 62 2.97 -14.72 1.39
C SER A 62 1.99 -13.62 1.01
N GLY A 63 2.07 -13.13 -0.23
CA GLY A 63 1.02 -12.27 -0.80
C GLY A 63 -0.31 -13.01 -0.96
N VAL A 64 -0.26 -14.32 -1.24
CA VAL A 64 -1.44 -15.19 -1.37
C VAL A 64 -2.20 -15.29 -0.06
N GLU A 65 -1.50 -15.53 1.05
CA GLU A 65 -2.14 -15.68 2.36
C GLU A 65 -2.83 -14.38 2.78
N ARG A 66 -2.19 -13.23 2.56
CA ARG A 66 -2.80 -11.92 2.83
C ARG A 66 -4.06 -11.72 1.98
N ALA A 67 -3.99 -12.06 0.69
CA ALA A 67 -5.14 -11.94 -0.19
C ALA A 67 -6.28 -12.91 0.19
N ALA A 68 -5.97 -14.11 0.66
CA ALA A 68 -6.96 -15.06 1.17
C ALA A 68 -7.71 -14.52 2.39
N VAL A 69 -7.01 -13.88 3.34
CA VAL A 69 -7.66 -13.22 4.50
C VAL A 69 -8.65 -12.16 4.04
N ILE A 70 -8.29 -11.33 3.05
CA ILE A 70 -9.19 -10.28 2.54
C ILE A 70 -10.36 -10.85 1.73
N ARG A 71 -10.13 -11.91 0.94
CA ARG A 71 -11.21 -12.65 0.27
C ARG A 71 -12.24 -13.14 1.29
N ASP A 72 -11.78 -13.76 2.37
CA ASP A 72 -12.64 -14.34 3.40
C ASP A 72 -13.37 -13.24 4.18
N PHE A 73 -12.74 -12.09 4.39
CA PHE A 73 -13.38 -10.89 4.93
C PHE A 73 -14.56 -10.42 4.06
N TYR A 74 -14.38 -10.32 2.73
CA TYR A 74 -15.48 -9.95 1.83
C TYR A 74 -16.60 -10.98 1.79
N ALA A 75 -16.25 -12.28 1.83
CA ALA A 75 -17.24 -13.35 1.89
C ALA A 75 -18.08 -13.26 3.18
N ALA A 76 -17.42 -13.12 4.34
CA ALA A 76 -18.10 -12.98 5.62
C ALA A 76 -18.92 -11.68 5.71
N GLY A 77 -18.48 -10.61 5.05
CA GLY A 77 -19.18 -9.33 4.98
C GLY A 77 -20.35 -9.29 3.99
N GLY A 78 -20.67 -10.40 3.30
CA GLY A 78 -21.79 -10.44 2.35
C GLY A 78 -21.58 -9.60 1.09
N ALA A 79 -20.32 -9.41 0.68
CA ALA A 79 -19.98 -8.51 -0.44
C ALA A 79 -20.67 -8.90 -1.77
N ARG A 80 -20.91 -10.20 -1.99
CA ARG A 80 -21.59 -10.73 -3.19
C ARG A 80 -23.04 -10.28 -3.30
N ASP A 81 -23.70 -10.07 -2.17
CA ASP A 81 -25.12 -9.73 -2.10
C ASP A 81 -25.35 -8.21 -1.94
N SER A 82 -24.30 -7.40 -2.04
CA SER A 82 -24.41 -5.95 -1.87
C SER A 82 -24.96 -5.28 -3.12
N GLU A 83 -26.11 -4.63 -2.99
CA GLU A 83 -26.69 -3.78 -4.04
C GLU A 83 -26.05 -2.37 -4.10
N ARG A 84 -25.27 -2.00 -3.08
CA ARG A 84 -24.80 -0.62 -2.88
C ARG A 84 -23.42 -0.37 -3.48
N PHE A 85 -22.53 -1.35 -3.42
CA PHE A 85 -21.15 -1.22 -3.87
C PHE A 85 -20.70 -2.48 -4.60
N THR A 86 -19.91 -2.30 -5.66
CA THR A 86 -19.19 -3.39 -6.29
C THR A 86 -17.87 -3.60 -5.56
N TYR A 87 -17.73 -4.74 -4.89
CA TYR A 87 -16.51 -5.14 -4.22
C TYR A 87 -15.61 -5.95 -5.17
N PRO A 88 -14.28 -5.92 -5.00
CA PRO A 88 -13.39 -6.74 -5.81
C PRO A 88 -13.60 -8.24 -5.51
N GLU A 89 -13.63 -9.05 -6.57
CA GLU A 89 -13.50 -10.50 -6.42
C GLU A 89 -12.03 -10.86 -6.22
N VAL A 90 -11.64 -11.11 -4.97
CA VAL A 90 -10.23 -11.35 -4.64
C VAL A 90 -9.81 -12.77 -5.04
N VAL A 91 -8.88 -12.85 -5.99
CA VAL A 91 -8.18 -14.05 -6.46
C VAL A 91 -6.77 -14.06 -5.84
N PRO A 92 -6.52 -14.86 -4.79
CA PRO A 92 -5.27 -14.80 -4.02
C PRO A 92 -4.00 -14.92 -4.85
N ASP A 93 -4.06 -15.70 -5.92
CA ASP A 93 -2.91 -15.91 -6.79
C ASP A 93 -2.45 -14.65 -7.52
N THR A 94 -3.27 -13.62 -7.65
CA THR A 94 -2.90 -12.35 -8.28
C THR A 94 -1.94 -11.50 -7.43
N MET A 95 -1.64 -11.91 -6.19
CA MET A 95 -0.78 -11.14 -5.27
C MET A 95 0.41 -11.95 -4.78
N ARG A 96 1.57 -11.31 -4.70
CA ARG A 96 2.82 -11.88 -4.17
C ARG A 96 3.59 -10.80 -3.42
N SER A 97 4.44 -11.19 -2.48
CA SER A 97 5.44 -10.28 -1.92
C SER A 97 6.57 -10.05 -2.92
N LEU A 98 7.30 -8.95 -2.74
CA LEU A 98 8.46 -8.64 -3.57
C LEU A 98 9.53 -9.74 -3.47
N THR A 99 9.75 -10.28 -2.26
CA THR A 99 10.68 -11.41 -2.05
C THR A 99 10.29 -12.64 -2.89
N GLU A 100 9.01 -12.99 -2.93
CA GLU A 100 8.51 -14.11 -3.76
C GLU A 100 8.73 -13.86 -5.26
N LEU A 101 8.67 -12.61 -5.70
CA LEU A 101 8.76 -12.23 -7.12
C LEU A 101 10.20 -12.11 -7.63
N VAL A 102 11.12 -11.56 -6.83
CA VAL A 102 12.51 -11.36 -7.23
C VAL A 102 13.43 -12.50 -6.80
N GLY A 103 12.96 -13.40 -5.93
CA GLY A 103 13.73 -14.55 -5.45
C GLY A 103 14.87 -14.20 -4.49
N VAL A 104 14.91 -12.97 -3.98
CA VAL A 104 15.90 -12.49 -3.01
C VAL A 104 15.14 -11.92 -1.80
N GLU A 105 15.64 -12.20 -0.60
CA GLU A 105 15.07 -11.71 0.64
C GLU A 105 15.11 -10.18 0.70
N MET A 106 13.93 -9.54 0.80
CA MET A 106 13.79 -8.09 0.91
C MET A 106 13.18 -7.72 2.26
N THR A 107 13.90 -7.00 3.12
CA THR A 107 13.36 -6.55 4.42
C THR A 107 12.77 -5.15 4.38
N VAL A 108 12.03 -4.80 5.44
CA VAL A 108 11.53 -3.43 5.63
C VAL A 108 12.71 -2.48 5.79
N GLU A 109 13.72 -2.90 6.55
CA GLU A 109 14.96 -2.15 6.78
C GLU A 109 15.70 -1.89 5.46
N ASP A 110 15.86 -2.90 4.59
CA ASP A 110 16.47 -2.73 3.26
C ASP A 110 15.72 -1.69 2.44
N SER A 111 14.39 -1.72 2.50
CA SER A 111 13.54 -0.79 1.77
C SER A 111 13.67 0.64 2.31
N ILE A 112 13.75 0.81 3.64
CA ILE A 112 14.02 2.10 4.28
C ILE A 112 15.39 2.64 3.83
N GLN A 113 16.43 1.81 3.85
CA GLN A 113 17.77 2.23 3.40
C GLN A 113 17.79 2.63 1.93
N ARG A 114 17.06 1.91 1.06
CA ARG A 114 16.88 2.28 -0.36
C ARG A 114 16.21 3.65 -0.50
N VAL A 115 15.17 3.93 0.29
CA VAL A 115 14.52 5.25 0.31
C VAL A 115 15.52 6.34 0.74
N LEU A 116 16.18 6.17 1.88
CA LEU A 116 17.12 7.16 2.42
C LEU A 116 18.26 7.45 1.44
N LYS A 117 18.84 6.41 0.84
CA LYS A 117 19.88 6.55 -0.19
C LYS A 117 19.41 7.37 -1.40
N MET A 118 18.16 7.21 -1.82
CA MET A 118 17.60 7.96 -2.95
C MET A 118 17.26 9.42 -2.60
N LEU A 119 16.88 9.68 -1.35
CA LEU A 119 16.62 11.04 -0.87
C LEU A 119 17.90 11.84 -0.61
N GLY A 120 19.01 11.16 -0.32
CA GLY A 120 20.30 11.80 -0.03
C GLY A 120 20.36 12.30 1.40
N ASP A 121 20.69 13.58 1.58
CA ASP A 121 20.78 14.20 2.90
C ASP A 121 19.38 14.43 3.48
N VAL A 122 19.02 13.60 4.48
CA VAL A 122 17.74 13.67 5.18
C VAL A 122 17.94 14.23 6.58
N VAL A 123 17.13 15.21 6.96
CA VAL A 123 17.05 15.73 8.32
C VAL A 123 15.91 15.01 9.05
N PHE A 124 16.22 14.45 10.22
CA PHE A 124 15.23 13.84 11.09
C PHE A 124 14.80 14.85 12.15
N GLU A 125 13.57 15.31 12.04
CA GLU A 125 12.94 16.24 12.99
C GLU A 125 11.59 15.68 13.44
N ASP A 126 11.29 15.88 14.71
CA ASP A 126 9.96 15.60 15.26
C ASP A 126 8.97 16.69 14.83
N LEU A 127 7.68 16.36 14.85
CA LEU A 127 6.62 17.36 14.69
C LEU A 127 6.69 18.35 15.86
N THR A 128 6.74 19.65 15.56
CA THR A 128 6.83 20.70 16.59
C THR A 128 5.78 21.79 16.41
N GLY A 129 5.55 22.57 17.48
CA GLY A 129 4.67 23.75 17.44
C GLY A 129 3.27 23.45 16.89
N ASP A 130 2.86 24.21 15.86
CA ASP A 130 1.55 24.08 15.23
C ASP A 130 1.33 22.70 14.57
N GLU A 131 2.39 22.02 14.11
CA GLU A 131 2.27 20.72 13.46
C GLU A 131 1.79 19.65 14.45
N LEU A 132 2.34 19.66 15.66
CA LEU A 132 1.95 18.73 16.72
C LEU A 132 0.50 18.99 17.15
N LEU A 133 0.10 20.25 17.33
CA LEU A 133 -1.29 20.62 17.64
C LEU A 133 -2.27 20.18 16.54
N ILE A 134 -1.87 20.32 15.28
CA ILE A 134 -2.66 19.84 14.13
C ILE A 134 -2.74 18.32 14.15
N PHE A 135 -1.63 17.61 14.38
CA PHE A 135 -1.59 16.16 14.45
C PHE A 135 -2.54 15.62 15.52
N GLU A 136 -2.44 16.10 16.76
CA GLU A 136 -3.28 15.66 17.88
C GLU A 136 -4.77 15.88 17.57
N LYS A 137 -5.12 17.08 17.09
CA LYS A 137 -6.49 17.40 16.69
C LYS A 137 -6.99 16.45 15.58
N ARG A 138 -6.17 16.18 14.56
CA ARG A 138 -6.54 15.30 13.44
C ARG A 138 -6.63 13.84 13.84
N MET A 139 -5.76 13.39 14.74
CA MET A 139 -5.78 12.05 15.31
C MET A 139 -7.09 11.82 16.08
N GLN A 140 -7.46 12.74 16.96
CA GLN A 140 -8.71 12.66 17.71
C GLN A 140 -9.94 12.61 16.77
N GLN A 141 -9.98 13.48 15.74
CA GLN A 141 -11.04 13.45 14.72
C GLN A 141 -11.08 12.13 13.92
N MET A 142 -9.94 11.47 13.71
CA MET A 142 -9.89 10.16 13.05
C MET A 142 -10.49 9.08 13.96
N ILE A 143 -10.08 9.05 15.23
CA ILE A 143 -10.56 8.09 16.23
C ILE A 143 -12.08 8.20 16.38
N GLU A 144 -12.62 9.40 16.56
CA GLU A 144 -14.06 9.64 16.70
C GLU A 144 -14.87 9.18 15.48
N ARG A 145 -14.34 9.38 14.26
CA ARG A 145 -15.00 8.93 13.04
C ARG A 145 -14.95 7.41 12.90
N ASN A 146 -13.83 6.78 13.25
CA ASN A 146 -13.70 5.32 13.22
C ASN A 146 -14.66 4.65 14.21
N GLN A 147 -14.80 5.20 15.42
CA GLN A 147 -15.77 4.72 16.41
C GLN A 147 -17.22 4.81 15.91
N LYS A 148 -17.57 5.89 15.20
CA LYS A 148 -18.91 6.05 14.62
C LYS A 148 -19.18 5.10 13.47
N ALA A 149 -18.16 4.69 12.73
CA ALA A 149 -18.30 3.79 11.58
C ALA A 149 -18.52 2.31 11.98
N LEU A 150 -18.17 1.95 13.21
CA LEU A 150 -18.23 0.59 13.74
C LEU A 150 -19.33 0.40 14.81
N LYS A 151 -20.16 1.43 15.03
CA LYS A 151 -21.38 1.37 15.84
C LYS A 151 -22.59 1.17 14.94
#